data_AF-A0A938D2B1-F1
#
_entry.id   AF-A0A938D2B1-F1
#
_cell.length_a   1.000
_cell.length_b   1.000
_cell.length_c   1.000
_cell.angle_alpha   90.00
_cell.angle_beta   90.00
_cell.angle_gamma   90.00
#
_symmetry.space_group_name_H-M   'P 1'
#
loop_
_entity.id
_entity.type
_entity.pdbx_description
1 polymer ?
#
loop_
_entity_poly.entity_id
_entity_poly.type
_entity_poly.pdbx_seq_one_letter_code
_entity_poly.pdbx_strand_id
1 'polypeptide(L)' 'MTVSEPTLAAPQDEFCAGFEEGFRSIKGNMAILPICPIAPITPIGSTPFREGIKAGIAAATRR' A
#
# COMPACT_ATOMS: atom_id res chain seq x y z
N MET A 1 -9.93 0.62 23.92
CA MET A 1 -9.55 0.06 22.60
C MET A 1 -10.76 0.21 21.69
N THR A 2 -10.87 1.34 20.99
CA THR A 2 -11.97 1.63 20.07
C THR A 2 -11.69 0.95 18.74
N VAL A 3 -12.57 0.03 18.34
CA VAL A 3 -12.55 -0.60 17.02
C VAL A 3 -13.07 0.47 16.04
N SER A 4 -12.15 1.14 15.35
CA SER A 4 -12.49 2.18 14.39
C SER A 4 -13.18 1.56 13.17
N GLU A 5 -14.34 2.14 12.83
CA GLU A 5 -15.16 1.85 11.65
C GLU A 5 -14.35 1.69 10.35
N PRO A 6 -14.70 0.73 9.46
CA PRO A 6 -14.14 0.67 8.13
C PRO A 6 -14.84 1.74 7.26
N THR A 7 -14.40 3.00 7.38
CA THR A 7 -14.65 4.00 6.35
C THR A 7 -13.88 3.54 5.11
N LEU A 8 -14.54 3.26 3.99
CA LEU A 8 -13.94 2.73 2.75
C LEU A 8 -12.74 3.55 2.20
N ALA A 9 -12.47 4.76 2.71
CA ALA A 9 -11.28 5.56 2.42
C ALA A 9 -10.03 5.15 3.22
N ALA A 10 -10.17 4.79 4.49
CA ALA A 10 -9.06 4.35 5.35
C ALA A 10 -8.24 3.16 4.80
N PRO A 11 -8.84 2.10 4.23
CA PRO A 11 -8.06 0.99 3.68
C PRO A 11 -7.29 1.36 2.41
N GLN A 12 -7.79 2.34 1.63
CA GLN A 12 -7.08 2.83 0.46
C GLN A 12 -5.87 3.68 0.85
N ASP A 13 -6.02 4.55 1.85
CA ASP A 13 -4.92 5.38 2.36
C ASP A 13 -3.82 4.52 2.99
N GLU A 14 -4.19 3.50 3.78
CA GLU A 14 -3.25 2.53 4.32
C GLU A 14 -2.54 1.73 3.22
N PHE A 15 -3.27 1.31 2.19
CA PHE A 15 -2.68 0.64 1.04
C PHE A 15 -1.71 1.55 0.29
N CYS A 16 -2.05 2.83 0.11
CA CYS A 16 -1.17 3.81 -0.55
C CYS A 16 0.10 4.07 0.26
N ALA A 17 -0.02 4.21 1.58
CA ALA A 17 1.14 4.36 2.47
C ALA A 17 2.07 3.15 2.40
N GLY A 18 1.49 1.93 2.43
CA GLY A 18 2.26 0.70 2.27
C GLY A 18 2.90 0.59 0.89
N PHE A 19 2.17 0.95 -0.18
CA PHE A 19 2.67 0.95 -1.54
C PHE A 19 3.87 1.89 -1.71
N GLU A 20 3.78 3.10 -1.16
CA GLU A 20 4.88 4.05 -1.14
C GLU A 20 6.10 3.49 -0.41
N GLU A 21 5.92 2.92 0.77
CA GLU A 21 7.01 2.36 1.57
C GLU A 21 7.69 1.18 0.84
N GLY A 22 6.91 0.26 0.28
CA GLY A 22 7.42 -0.87 -0.49
C GLY A 22 8.13 -0.43 -1.78
N PHE A 23 7.61 0.59 -2.47
CA PHE A 23 8.22 1.11 -3.70
C PHE A 23 9.55 1.83 -3.40
N ARG A 24 9.57 2.67 -2.37
CA ARG A 24 10.79 3.38 -1.92
C ARG A 24 11.84 2.43 -1.37
N SER A 25 11.45 1.32 -0.76
CA SER A 25 12.39 0.30 -0.27
C SER A 25 13.23 -0.33 -1.39
N ILE A 26 12.72 -0.35 -2.62
CA ILE A 26 13.41 -0.92 -3.78
C ILE A 26 14.06 0.17 -4.67
N LYS A 27 13.34 1.26 -4.97
CA LYS A 27 13.85 2.33 -5.85
C LYS A 27 14.60 3.45 -5.12
N GLY A 28 14.53 3.50 -3.80
CA GLY A 28 15.11 4.55 -2.95
C GLY A 28 14.21 5.78 -2.78
N ASN A 29 14.53 6.62 -1.79
CA ASN A 29 13.74 7.79 -1.40
C ASN A 29 13.65 8.90 -2.47
N MET A 30 14.52 8.89 -3.48
CA MET A 30 14.49 9.86 -4.60
C MET A 30 13.67 9.38 -5.81
N ALA A 31 13.06 8.19 -5.73
CA ALA A 31 12.24 7.67 -6.81
C ALA A 31 10.90 8.42 -6.87
N ILE A 32 10.49 8.80 -8.09
CA ILE A 32 9.15 9.32 -8.34
C ILE A 32 8.16 8.19 -8.06
N LEU A 33 7.33 8.39 -7.05
CA LEU A 33 6.25 7.46 -6.76
C LEU A 33 5.24 7.46 -7.90
N PRO A 34 4.89 6.29 -8.43
CA PRO A 34 3.77 6.20 -9.35
C PRO A 34 2.45 6.45 -8.60
N ILE A 35 1.40 6.78 -9.35
CA ILE A 35 0.06 6.96 -8.81
C ILE A 35 -0.33 5.70 -8.03
N CYS A 36 -0.80 5.89 -6.80
CA CYS A 36 -1.25 4.78 -5.96
C CYS A 36 -2.35 3.99 -6.68
N PRO A 37 -2.19 2.65 -6.83
CA PRO A 37 -3.23 1.83 -7.43
C PRO A 37 -4.46 1.73 -6.51
N ILE A 38 -5.61 1.47 -7.12
CA ILE A 38 -6.84 1.16 -6.37
C ILE A 38 -6.59 -0.11 -5.57
N ALA A 39 -6.80 -0.03 -4.25
CA ALA A 39 -6.57 -1.10 -3.31
C ALA A 39 -7.50 -2.27 -3.64
N PRO A 40 -6.98 -3.50 -3.76
CA PRO A 40 -7.82 -4.67 -3.86
C PRO A 40 -8.56 -4.90 -2.54
N ILE A 41 -9.66 -5.67 -2.59
CA ILE A 41 -10.32 -6.13 -1.36
C ILE A 41 -9.30 -6.90 -0.53
N THR A 42 -9.04 -6.41 0.68
CA THR A 42 -8.04 -7.00 1.57
C THR A 42 -8.52 -8.37 2.03
N PRO A 43 -7.73 -9.45 1.84
CA PRO A 43 -8.12 -10.77 2.29
C PRO A 43 -8.17 -10.83 3.83
N ILE A 44 -9.07 -11.66 4.35
CA ILE A 44 -9.19 -11.88 5.79
C ILE A 44 -7.86 -12.42 6.33
N GLY A 45 -7.29 -11.70 7.31
CA GLY A 45 -5.97 -12.03 7.89
C GLY A 45 -4.80 -11.22 7.34
N SER A 46 -5.02 -10.30 6.39
CA SER A 46 -4.04 -9.30 5.98
C SER A 46 -4.52 -7.88 6.29
N THR A 47 -3.60 -6.92 6.27
CA THR A 47 -3.93 -5.49 6.42
C THR A 47 -3.77 -4.79 5.07
N PRO A 48 -4.56 -3.74 4.78
CA PRO A 48 -4.40 -2.97 3.55
C PRO A 48 -2.97 -2.46 3.35
N PHE A 49 -2.33 -2.04 4.44
CA PHE A 49 -0.92 -1.65 4.45
C PHE A 49 0.04 -2.75 3.96
N ARG A 50 -0.11 -3.99 4.43
CA ARG A 50 0.76 -5.11 4.01
C ARG A 50 0.57 -5.47 2.54
N GLU A 51 -0.67 -5.42 2.06
CA GLU A 51 -0.95 -5.62 0.63
C GLU A 51 -0.40 -4.46 -0.22
N GLY A 52 -0.45 -3.23 0.31
CA GLY A 52 0.20 -2.06 -0.24
C GLY A 52 1.70 -2.28 -0.45
N ILE A 53 2.42 -2.68 0.61
CA ILE A 53 3.87 -2.96 0.53
C ILE A 53 4.18 -3.98 -0.56
N LYS A 54 3.44 -5.09 -0.64
CA LYS A 54 3.66 -6.10 -1.68
C LYS A 54 3.47 -5.52 -3.08
N ALA A 55 2.41 -4.73 -3.29
CA ALA A 55 2.14 -4.08 -4.55
C ALA A 55 3.22 -3.05 -4.92
N GLY A 56 3.72 -2.28 -3.93
CA GLY A 56 4.79 -1.31 -4.08
C GLY A 56 6.10 -1.96 -4.52
N ILE A 57 6.50 -3.04 -3.84
CA ILE A 57 7.69 -3.84 -4.20
C ILE A 57 7.54 -4.43 -5.60
N ALA A 58 6.38 -5.03 -5.91
CA ALA A 58 6.14 -5.61 -7.23
C ALA A 58 6.20 -4.58 -8.36
N ALA A 59 5.65 -3.38 -8.14
CA ALA A 59 5.71 -2.28 -9.09
C ALA A 59 7.13 -1.75 -9.28
N ALA A 60 7.92 -1.68 -8.19
CA ALA A 60 9.31 -1.28 -8.25
C ALA A 60 10.20 -2.30 -8.97
N THR A 61 9.96 -3.60 -8.77
CA THR A 61 10.76 -4.67 -9.39
C THR A 61 10.47 -4.85 -10.88
N ARG A 62 9.26 -4.49 -11.36
CA ARG A 62 8.87 -4.62 -12.78
C ARG A 62 9.43 -3.53 -13.71
N ARG A 63 10.15 -2.53 -13.18
CA ARG A 63 10.80 -1.45 -13.94
C ARG A 63 12.30 -1.46 -13.73
#